data_AF-A0A1I4U7G1-F1
#
_entry.id   AF-A0A1I4U7G1-F1
#
_cell.length_a   1.000
_cell.length_b   1.000
_cell.length_c   1.000
_cell.angle_alpha   90.00
_cell.angle_beta   90.00
_cell.angle_gamma   90.00
#
_symmetry.space_group_name_H-M   'P 1'
#
loop_
_entity.id
_entity.type
_entity.pdbx_description
1 polymer ?
#
loop_
_entity_poly.entity_id
_entity_poly.type
_entity_poly.pdbx_seq_one_letter_code
_entity_poly.pdbx_strand_id
1 'polypeptide(L)'
;MTQMAVVCTDELCALGIDSAAVYYNTDGSVEKIVNLDKIIRLSPEVILAVAGSGYGIPLAVQLNNHLQKRGIWNYGDVVRRAIFFLREAIPRLQFSLKNSSTHPDLERFYFLFMGRNQTKLLSKPLPEAHLVMSEELNGRLQIMPVPRVLTIPRQMGLELRLIHLVNARANSRAIVQTMHAYFRELSQSLDDVKPPFHFAIVSCNDFSLLRLSD
;
A
#
# COMPACT_ATOMS: atom_id res chain seq x y z
N MET A 1 -12.32 6.56 -1.58
CA MET A 1 -11.50 5.36 -1.29
C MET A 1 -10.12 5.52 -1.92
N THR A 2 -9.06 5.31 -1.13
CA THR A 2 -7.66 5.34 -1.59
C THR A 2 -7.46 4.51 -2.86
N GLN A 3 -6.77 5.09 -3.85
CA GLN A 3 -6.36 4.39 -5.07
C GLN A 3 -4.92 3.90 -4.91
N MET A 4 -4.70 2.61 -5.13
CA MET A 4 -3.39 1.97 -5.08
C MET A 4 -3.23 1.03 -6.27
N ALA A 5 -2.07 1.08 -6.92
CA ALA A 5 -1.71 0.18 -8.02
C ALA A 5 -0.32 -0.41 -7.75
N VAL A 6 -0.18 -1.70 -7.99
CA VAL A 6 1.05 -2.44 -7.75
C VAL A 6 1.37 -3.30 -8.97
N VAL A 7 2.62 -3.27 -9.40
CA VAL A 7 3.21 -4.22 -10.34
C VAL A 7 4.32 -4.94 -9.61
N CYS A 8 4.40 -6.26 -9.69
CA CYS A 8 5.48 -7.02 -9.04
C CYS A 8 5.90 -8.19 -9.93
N THR A 9 7.18 -8.26 -10.22
CA THR A 9 7.84 -9.23 -11.10
C THR A 9 9.15 -9.66 -10.45
N ASP A 10 9.81 -10.68 -10.99
CA ASP A 10 11.10 -11.14 -10.46
C ASP A 10 12.21 -10.08 -10.56
N GLU A 11 12.03 -9.05 -11.39
CA GLU A 11 13.02 -7.99 -11.62
C GLU A 11 12.70 -6.68 -10.88
N LEU A 12 11.42 -6.44 -10.60
CA LEU A 12 10.92 -5.13 -10.17
C LEU A 12 9.57 -5.27 -9.47
N CYS A 13 9.38 -4.52 -8.39
CA CYS A 13 8.07 -4.17 -7.85
C CYS A 13 7.91 -2.64 -7.80
N ALA A 14 6.82 -2.14 -8.38
CA ALA A 14 6.46 -0.74 -8.41
C ALA A 14 5.08 -0.54 -7.77
N LEU A 15 4.95 0.52 -7.00
CA LEU A 15 3.74 0.96 -6.33
C LEU A 15 3.42 2.38 -6.78
N GLY A 16 2.14 2.66 -6.99
CA GLY A 16 1.57 4.00 -7.00
C GLY A 16 0.40 4.09 -6.03
N ILE A 17 0.28 5.20 -5.30
CA ILE A 17 -0.82 5.46 -4.38
C ILE A 17 -1.18 6.96 -4.32
N ASP A 18 -2.47 7.27 -4.21
CA ASP A 18 -2.94 8.65 -4.01
C ASP A 18 -2.76 9.13 -2.56
N SER A 19 -2.86 10.43 -2.33
CA SER A 19 -2.64 11.01 -0.99
C SER A 19 -3.93 11.33 -0.21
N ALA A 20 -5.11 11.27 -0.84
CA ALA A 20 -6.34 11.76 -0.21
C ALA A 20 -6.76 10.90 0.99
N ALA A 21 -7.10 11.55 2.09
CA ALA A 21 -7.75 10.95 3.24
C ALA A 21 -9.04 11.72 3.52
N VAL A 22 -10.17 11.01 3.44
CA VAL A 22 -11.51 11.56 3.59
C VAL A 22 -11.97 11.38 5.03
N TYR A 23 -12.41 12.47 5.65
CA TYR A 23 -13.04 12.49 6.96
C TYR A 23 -14.54 12.64 6.76
N TYR A 24 -15.30 11.80 7.45
CA TYR A 24 -16.76 11.78 7.36
C TYR A 24 -17.37 12.30 8.66
N ASN A 25 -18.43 13.10 8.54
CA ASN A 25 -19.32 13.44 9.64
C ASN A 25 -20.11 12.20 10.09
N THR A 26 -20.80 12.32 11.23
CA THR A 26 -21.65 11.23 11.77
C THR A 26 -22.83 10.86 10.87
N ASP A 27 -23.25 11.76 10.00
CA ASP A 27 -24.29 11.55 8.98
C ASP A 27 -23.74 10.92 7.68
N GLY A 28 -22.42 10.66 7.60
CA GLY A 28 -21.75 10.11 6.43
C GLY A 28 -21.38 11.14 5.36
N SER A 29 -21.71 12.43 5.54
CA SER A 29 -21.24 13.49 4.65
C SER A 29 -19.73 13.71 4.78
N VAL A 30 -19.08 14.18 3.72
CA VAL A 30 -17.64 14.51 3.75
C VAL A 30 -17.44 15.78 4.58
N GLU A 31 -16.73 15.65 5.70
CA GLU A 31 -16.31 16.78 6.54
C GLU A 31 -15.16 17.54 5.87
N LYS A 32 -14.11 16.80 5.49
CA LYS A 32 -12.91 17.35 4.87
C LYS A 32 -12.09 16.27 4.17
N ILE A 33 -11.24 16.73 3.26
CA ILE A 33 -10.23 15.90 2.60
C ILE A 33 -8.86 16.50 2.89
N VAL A 34 -7.92 15.67 3.33
CA VAL A 34 -6.54 16.08 3.59
C VAL A 34 -5.58 15.15 2.86
N ASN A 35 -4.35 15.61 2.62
CA ASN A 35 -3.31 14.80 1.99
C ASN A 35 -2.44 14.15 3.07
N LEU A 36 -2.26 12.83 2.99
CA LEU A 36 -1.41 12.04 3.88
C LEU A 36 -0.35 11.27 3.08
N ASP A 37 0.85 11.19 3.63
CA ASP A 37 1.88 10.26 3.16
C ASP A 37 1.49 8.83 3.57
N LYS A 38 1.02 8.04 2.59
CA LYS A 38 0.56 6.66 2.82
C LYS A 38 1.65 5.61 2.67
N ILE A 39 2.89 6.01 2.35
CA ILE A 39 4.06 5.14 2.23
C ILE A 39 5.01 5.42 3.40
N ILE A 40 5.28 4.39 4.18
CA ILE A 40 6.13 4.44 5.38
C ILE A 40 7.34 3.55 5.14
N ARG A 41 8.54 4.11 5.26
CA ARG A 41 9.79 3.33 5.19
C ARG A 41 10.00 2.60 6.52
N LEU A 42 9.93 1.27 6.48
CA LEU A 42 10.13 0.41 7.67
C LEU A 42 11.61 0.10 7.91
N SER A 43 12.39 -0.03 6.84
CA SER A 43 13.84 -0.22 6.87
C SER A 43 14.48 0.36 5.60
N PRO A 44 15.81 0.34 5.45
CA PRO A 44 16.46 0.79 4.21
C PRO A 44 15.95 0.08 2.95
N GLU A 45 15.44 -1.15 3.08
CA GLU A 45 15.08 -2.03 1.98
C GLU A 45 13.60 -2.45 1.99
N VAL A 46 12.79 -1.88 2.89
CA VAL A 46 11.38 -2.26 3.05
C VAL A 46 10.51 -1.03 3.28
N ILE A 47 9.41 -0.94 2.53
CA ILE A 47 8.32 -0.01 2.76
C ILE A 47 7.03 -0.74 3.15
N LEU A 48 6.15 0.03 3.75
CA LEU A 48 4.76 -0.29 4.01
C LEU A 48 3.88 0.79 3.39
N ALA A 49 2.97 0.41 2.51
CA ALA A 49 1.91 1.30 2.04
C ALA A 49 0.57 0.91 2.67
N VAL A 50 -0.25 1.93 2.95
CA VAL A 50 -1.52 1.77 3.67
C VAL A 50 -2.66 2.32 2.82
N ALA A 51 -3.73 1.54 2.69
CA ALA A 51 -4.99 1.97 2.07
C ALA A 51 -6.21 1.50 2.89
N GLY A 52 -7.37 2.09 2.64
CA GLY A 52 -8.62 1.81 3.34
C GLY A 52 -8.79 2.65 4.61
N SER A 53 -9.15 2.00 5.72
CA SER A 53 -9.56 2.60 6.98
C SER A 53 -8.58 3.62 7.57
N GLY A 54 -9.13 4.62 8.27
CA GLY A 54 -8.36 5.70 8.89
C GLY A 54 -7.38 5.27 9.99
N TYR A 55 -7.49 4.06 10.53
CA TYR A 55 -6.57 3.55 11.55
C TYR A 55 -5.30 2.90 10.98
N GLY A 56 -5.21 2.74 9.66
CA GLY A 56 -4.06 2.10 9.03
C GLY A 56 -2.74 2.86 9.25
N ILE A 57 -2.75 4.19 9.13
CA ILE A 57 -1.54 5.01 9.33
C ILE A 57 -1.04 4.96 10.78
N PRO A 58 -1.87 5.18 11.82
CA PRO A 58 -1.46 4.99 13.20
C PRO A 58 -0.86 3.60 13.47
N LEU A 59 -1.46 2.53 12.93
CA LEU A 59 -0.94 1.17 13.07
C LEU A 59 0.43 0.99 12.41
N ALA A 60 0.61 1.54 11.22
CA ALA A 60 1.87 1.46 10.49
C ALA A 60 3.00 2.21 11.22
N VAL A 61 2.72 3.35 11.86
CA VAL A 61 3.67 4.06 12.72
C VAL A 61 4.04 3.22 13.95
N GLN A 62 3.05 2.62 14.63
CA GLN A 62 3.31 1.75 15.78
C GLN A 62 4.12 0.51 15.40
N LEU A 63 3.81 -0.10 14.25
CA LEU A 63 4.56 -1.22 13.70
C LEU A 63 6.01 -0.84 13.39
N ASN A 64 6.24 0.31 12.75
CA ASN A 64 7.59 0.78 12.46
C ASN A 64 8.41 0.92 13.76
N ASN A 65 7.85 1.59 14.78
CA ASN A 65 8.49 1.72 16.09
C ASN A 65 8.77 0.35 16.74
N HIS A 66 7.85 -0.62 16.60
CA HIS A 66 8.01 -1.97 17.12
C HIS A 66 9.16 -2.74 16.45
N LEU A 67 9.33 -2.58 15.13
CA LEU A 67 10.38 -3.21 14.33
C LEU A 67 11.76 -2.57 14.61
N GLN A 68 11.81 -1.24 14.66
CA GLN A 68 13.03 -0.48 14.93
C GLN A 68 13.62 -0.82 16.30
N LYS A 69 12.79 -0.86 17.36
CA LYS A 69 13.23 -1.23 18.71
C LYS A 69 13.84 -2.64 18.80
N ARG A 70 13.54 -3.52 17.85
CA ARG A 70 14.05 -4.90 17.80
C ARG A 70 15.12 -5.13 16.74
N GLY A 71 15.52 -4.10 15.99
CA GLY A 71 16.49 -4.22 14.90
C GLY A 71 16.05 -5.13 13.76
N ILE A 72 14.73 -5.23 13.49
CA ILE A 72 14.19 -6.14 12.47
C ILE A 72 14.06 -5.40 11.15
N TRP A 73 14.98 -5.67 10.20
CA TRP A 73 15.07 -4.93 8.95
C TRP A 73 14.96 -5.78 7.68
N ASN A 74 15.25 -7.09 7.76
CA ASN A 74 15.13 -8.02 6.64
C ASN A 74 13.66 -8.18 6.23
N TYR A 75 13.37 -8.17 4.93
CA TYR A 75 12.01 -8.24 4.39
C TYR A 75 11.18 -9.40 4.95
N GLY A 76 11.71 -10.62 4.92
CA GLY A 76 10.99 -11.81 5.37
C GLY A 76 10.64 -11.75 6.86
N ASP A 77 11.55 -11.24 7.68
CA ASP A 77 11.32 -11.05 9.11
C ASP A 77 10.35 -9.90 9.39
N VAL A 78 10.45 -8.81 8.64
CA VAL A 78 9.53 -7.66 8.72
C VAL A 78 8.10 -8.12 8.44
N VAL A 79 7.85 -8.79 7.31
CA VAL A 79 6.51 -9.29 6.95
C VAL A 79 5.98 -10.25 8.02
N ARG A 80 6.80 -11.22 8.44
CA ARG A 80 6.41 -12.20 9.47
C ARG A 80 6.02 -11.52 10.77
N ARG A 81 6.83 -10.57 11.26
CA ARG A 81 6.58 -9.86 12.53
C ARG A 81 5.41 -8.89 12.43
N ALA A 82 5.26 -8.23 11.28
CA ALA A 82 4.15 -7.35 11.02
C ALA A 82 2.81 -8.09 11.09
N ILE A 83 2.74 -9.31 10.54
CA ILE A 83 1.53 -10.14 10.63
C ILE A 83 1.12 -10.40 12.09
N PHE A 84 2.06 -10.82 12.93
CA PHE A 84 1.79 -11.05 14.35
C PHE A 84 1.34 -9.76 15.05
N PHE A 85 2.03 -8.65 14.79
CA PHE A 85 1.69 -7.35 15.35
C PHE A 85 0.26 -6.92 14.95
N LEU A 86 -0.06 -6.96 13.65
CA LEU A 86 -1.35 -6.54 13.12
C LEU A 86 -2.51 -7.39 13.66
N ARG A 87 -2.30 -8.71 13.80
CA ARG A 87 -3.28 -9.63 14.41
C ARG A 87 -3.65 -9.25 15.84
N GLU A 88 -2.70 -8.75 16.62
CA GLU A 88 -2.95 -8.31 17.99
C GLU A 88 -3.49 -6.88 18.08
N ALA A 89 -3.00 -5.99 17.23
CA ALA A 89 -3.29 -4.55 17.32
C ALA A 89 -4.67 -4.18 16.74
N ILE A 90 -5.07 -4.81 15.63
CA ILE A 90 -6.32 -4.49 14.93
C ILE A 90 -7.56 -4.73 15.80
N PRO A 91 -7.73 -5.88 16.48
CA PRO A 91 -8.90 -6.10 17.33
C PRO A 91 -9.02 -5.08 18.48
N ARG A 92 -7.89 -4.64 19.04
CA ARG A 92 -7.87 -3.63 20.12
C ARG A 92 -8.36 -2.27 19.61
N LEU A 93 -7.93 -1.88 18.41
CA LEU A 93 -8.38 -0.66 17.76
C LEU A 93 -9.86 -0.74 17.36
N GLN A 94 -10.29 -1.84 16.73
CA GLN A 94 -11.69 -2.05 16.39
C GLN A 94 -12.58 -1.98 17.64
N PHE A 95 -12.15 -2.55 18.77
CA PHE A 95 -12.88 -2.41 20.03
C PHE A 95 -13.01 -0.95 20.49
N SER A 96 -11.95 -0.16 20.38
CA SER A 96 -11.98 1.28 20.72
C SER A 96 -12.82 2.12 19.75
N LEU A 97 -12.97 1.68 18.50
CA LEU A 97 -13.65 2.38 17.41
C LEU A 97 -15.11 1.92 17.21
N LYS A 98 -15.61 0.95 17.97
CA LYS A 98 -16.98 0.42 17.86
C LYS A 98 -18.09 1.47 17.99
N ASN A 99 -17.77 2.68 18.44
CA ASN A 99 -18.71 3.78 18.60
C ASN A 99 -18.58 4.90 17.55
N SER A 100 -17.65 4.80 16.56
CA SER A 100 -17.21 6.01 15.84
C SER A 100 -17.57 6.14 14.35
N SER A 101 -18.21 5.18 13.67
CA SER A 101 -18.81 5.41 12.33
C SER A 101 -19.53 4.19 11.76
N THR A 102 -20.53 4.41 10.90
CA THR A 102 -21.32 3.39 10.18
C THR A 102 -20.91 3.20 8.71
N HIS A 103 -19.84 3.87 8.24
CA HIS A 103 -19.49 3.86 6.81
C HIS A 103 -18.72 2.57 6.44
N PRO A 104 -19.21 1.74 5.48
CA PRO A 104 -18.61 0.46 5.14
C PRO A 104 -17.13 0.54 4.69
N ASP A 105 -16.75 1.62 4.00
CA ASP A 105 -15.36 1.81 3.55
C ASP A 105 -14.36 2.00 4.69
N LEU A 106 -14.82 2.30 5.91
CA LEU A 106 -13.97 2.42 7.10
C LEU A 106 -13.64 1.05 7.72
N GLU A 107 -14.24 -0.02 7.23
CA GLU A 107 -14.05 -1.39 7.72
C GLU A 107 -12.94 -2.14 6.98
N ARG A 108 -12.66 -1.72 5.74
CA ARG A 108 -11.65 -2.34 4.87
C ARG A 108 -10.29 -1.74 5.11
N PHE A 109 -9.25 -2.56 5.08
CA PHE A 109 -7.89 -2.05 5.18
C PHE A 109 -6.89 -2.92 4.43
N TYR A 110 -5.82 -2.27 3.99
CA TYR A 110 -4.78 -2.87 3.16
C TYR A 110 -3.42 -2.37 3.63
N PHE A 111 -2.56 -3.32 3.98
CA PHE A 111 -1.16 -3.10 4.31
C PHE A 111 -0.31 -3.82 3.26
N LEU A 112 0.29 -3.04 2.37
CA LEU A 112 1.17 -3.56 1.33
C LEU A 112 2.62 -3.44 1.79
N PHE A 113 3.27 -4.57 2.01
CA PHE A 113 4.70 -4.65 2.28
C PHE A 113 5.45 -4.86 0.97
N MET A 114 6.39 -3.98 0.65
CA MET A 114 7.24 -4.10 -0.54
C MET A 114 8.69 -3.89 -0.16
N GLY A 115 9.58 -4.75 -0.64
CA GLY A 115 11.00 -4.66 -0.29
C GLY A 115 11.86 -5.73 -0.95
N ARG A 116 13.13 -5.78 -0.54
CA ARG A 116 14.09 -6.75 -1.05
C ARG A 116 14.28 -7.92 -0.10
N ASN A 117 14.06 -9.13 -0.59
CA ASN A 117 14.35 -10.33 0.16
C ASN A 117 15.81 -10.78 -0.08
N GLN A 118 16.64 -10.55 0.93
CA GLN A 118 18.02 -11.05 0.98
C GLN A 118 18.03 -12.43 1.62
N THR A 119 17.72 -13.48 0.85
CA THR A 119 17.96 -14.85 1.30
C THR A 119 19.38 -15.29 0.95
N LYS A 120 20.03 -16.06 1.82
CA LYS A 120 21.41 -16.55 1.62
C LYS A 120 21.56 -17.45 0.37
N LEU A 121 20.45 -17.95 -0.17
CA LEU A 121 20.43 -18.85 -1.33
C LEU A 121 20.52 -18.10 -2.67
N LEU A 122 20.28 -16.80 -2.69
CA LEU A 122 20.23 -16.01 -3.91
C LEU A 122 21.49 -15.15 -4.05
N SER A 123 22.06 -15.13 -5.25
CA SER A 123 23.21 -14.27 -5.58
C SER A 123 22.83 -12.79 -5.63
N LYS A 124 21.53 -12.47 -5.76
CA LYS A 124 20.99 -11.11 -5.75
C LYS A 124 19.68 -11.04 -4.95
N PRO A 125 19.42 -9.95 -4.21
CA PRO A 125 18.14 -9.74 -3.56
C PRO A 125 17.01 -9.64 -4.58
N LEU A 126 15.91 -10.37 -4.36
CA LEU A 126 14.73 -10.28 -5.21
C LEU A 126 13.73 -9.28 -4.64
N PRO A 127 13.11 -8.43 -5.49
CA PRO A 127 12.01 -7.60 -5.06
C PRO A 127 10.78 -8.48 -4.77
N GLU A 128 10.13 -8.24 -3.65
CA GLU A 128 8.93 -8.96 -3.23
C GLU A 128 7.87 -8.00 -2.70
N ALA A 129 6.61 -8.37 -2.87
CA ALA A 129 5.49 -7.66 -2.28
C ALA A 129 4.44 -8.62 -1.70
N HIS A 130 3.94 -8.29 -0.50
CA HIS A 130 2.89 -9.02 0.20
C HIS A 130 1.79 -8.06 0.61
N LEU A 131 0.55 -8.44 0.36
CA LEU A 131 -0.63 -7.73 0.82
C LEU A 131 -1.19 -8.41 2.07
N VAL A 132 -1.38 -7.62 3.12
CA VAL A 132 -2.14 -8.01 4.32
C VAL A 132 -3.42 -7.18 4.33
N MET A 133 -4.58 -7.84 4.34
CA MET A 133 -5.87 -7.14 4.19
C MET A 133 -7.01 -7.77 4.99
N SER A 134 -8.06 -6.98 5.17
CA SER A 134 -9.41 -7.45 5.51
C SER A 134 -10.43 -6.66 4.70
N GLU A 135 -11.36 -7.37 4.08
CA GLU A 135 -12.46 -6.82 3.27
C GLU A 135 -13.75 -6.61 4.08
N GLU A 136 -13.80 -7.12 5.31
CA GLU A 136 -14.97 -7.13 6.19
C GLU A 136 -14.60 -6.66 7.61
N LEU A 137 -15.55 -6.03 8.30
CA LEU A 137 -15.45 -5.73 9.72
C LEU A 137 -15.35 -7.03 10.53
N ASN A 138 -14.30 -7.15 11.36
CA ASN A 138 -13.94 -8.38 12.06
C ASN A 138 -13.60 -9.57 11.14
N GLY A 139 -13.37 -9.32 9.85
CA GLY A 139 -12.90 -10.32 8.91
C GLY A 139 -11.56 -10.92 9.33
N ARG A 140 -11.28 -12.14 8.85
CA ARG A 140 -9.97 -12.76 9.06
C ARG A 140 -8.93 -12.00 8.25
N LEU A 141 -7.81 -11.65 8.90
CA LEU A 141 -6.64 -11.12 8.22
C LEU A 141 -6.14 -12.11 7.16
N GLN A 142 -6.21 -11.68 5.91
CA GLN A 142 -5.70 -12.41 4.76
C GLN A 142 -4.29 -11.91 4.44
N ILE A 143 -3.42 -12.83 4.04
CA ILE A 143 -2.07 -12.52 3.61
C ILE A 143 -1.89 -13.22 2.28
N MET A 144 -1.47 -12.47 1.27
CA MET A 144 -1.18 -13.03 -0.03
C MET A 144 0.04 -12.36 -0.67
N PRO A 145 0.86 -13.11 -1.41
CA PRO A 145 1.82 -12.50 -2.31
C PRO A 145 1.06 -11.65 -3.34
N VAL A 146 1.63 -10.51 -3.70
CA VAL A 146 1.04 -9.65 -4.72
C VAL A 146 1.18 -10.35 -6.07
N PRO A 147 0.09 -10.52 -6.84
CA PRO A 147 0.18 -11.04 -8.20
C PRO A 147 0.97 -10.07 -9.09
N ARG A 148 1.20 -10.45 -10.36
CA ARG A 148 1.96 -9.60 -11.29
C ARG A 148 1.48 -8.15 -11.33
N VAL A 149 0.16 -7.96 -11.28
CA VAL A 149 -0.49 -6.66 -11.21
C VAL A 149 -1.67 -6.74 -10.25
N LEU A 150 -1.82 -5.72 -9.41
CA LEU A 150 -2.92 -5.56 -8.46
C LEU A 150 -3.35 -4.09 -8.40
N THR A 151 -4.66 -3.83 -8.31
CA THR A 151 -5.19 -2.50 -8.02
C THR A 151 -6.22 -2.55 -6.88
N ILE A 152 -6.26 -1.50 -6.07
CA ILE A 152 -7.20 -1.33 -4.95
C ILE A 152 -7.78 0.11 -4.99
N PRO A 153 -9.10 0.28 -5.14
CA PRO A 153 -10.06 -0.73 -5.58
C PRO A 153 -9.69 -1.31 -6.95
N ARG A 154 -10.32 -2.42 -7.36
CA ARG A 154 -9.99 -3.10 -8.62
C ARG A 154 -10.31 -2.23 -9.84
N GLN A 155 -9.33 -2.02 -10.70
CA GLN A 155 -9.37 -1.21 -11.91
C GLN A 155 -8.89 -2.04 -13.11
N MET A 156 -9.76 -2.87 -13.69
CA MET A 156 -9.40 -3.81 -14.77
C MET A 156 -8.71 -3.12 -15.96
N GLY A 157 -9.16 -1.91 -16.33
CA GLY A 157 -8.57 -1.15 -17.42
C GLY A 157 -7.10 -0.80 -17.18
N LEU A 158 -6.75 -0.38 -15.95
CA LEU A 158 -5.37 -0.14 -15.57
C LEU A 158 -4.59 -1.45 -15.47
N GLU A 159 -5.17 -2.50 -14.88
CA GLU A 159 -4.55 -3.82 -14.72
C GLU A 159 -4.08 -4.37 -16.07
N LEU A 160 -4.94 -4.33 -17.10
CA LEU A 160 -4.62 -4.80 -18.45
C LEU A 160 -3.48 -3.99 -19.10
N ARG A 161 -3.48 -2.66 -18.96
CA ARG A 161 -2.40 -1.79 -19.47
C ARG A 161 -1.07 -2.15 -18.83
N LEU A 162 -1.06 -2.33 -17.51
CA LEU A 162 0.15 -2.70 -16.75
C LEU A 162 0.63 -4.11 -17.10
N ILE A 163 -0.28 -5.09 -17.26
CA ILE A 163 0.07 -6.45 -17.71
C ILE A 163 0.73 -6.40 -19.09
N HIS A 164 0.21 -5.59 -20.01
CA HIS A 164 0.81 -5.43 -21.34
C HIS A 164 2.24 -4.88 -21.25
N LEU A 165 2.47 -3.87 -20.41
CA LEU A 165 3.81 -3.32 -20.16
C LEU A 165 4.76 -4.34 -19.55
N VAL A 166 4.29 -5.12 -18.58
CA VAL A 166 5.08 -6.21 -17.98
C VAL A 166 5.47 -7.25 -19.04
N ASN A 167 4.52 -7.67 -19.89
CA ASN A 167 4.79 -8.64 -20.95
C ASN A 167 5.74 -8.10 -22.02
N ALA A 168 5.69 -6.80 -22.28
CA ALA A 168 6.62 -6.09 -23.16
C ALA A 168 7.98 -5.78 -22.50
N ARG A 169 8.19 -6.18 -21.24
CA ARG A 169 9.39 -5.86 -20.44
C ARG A 169 9.70 -4.37 -20.40
N ALA A 170 8.66 -3.54 -20.30
CA ALA A 170 8.80 -2.10 -20.18
C ALA A 170 9.56 -1.74 -18.90
N ASN A 171 10.33 -0.65 -18.95
CA ASN A 171 11.07 -0.17 -17.78
C ASN A 171 10.13 0.42 -16.70
N SER A 172 10.68 0.59 -15.49
CA SER A 172 9.95 1.13 -14.34
C SER A 172 9.34 2.51 -14.60
N ARG A 173 10.00 3.35 -15.41
CA ARG A 173 9.50 4.69 -15.78
C ARG A 173 8.18 4.60 -16.54
N ALA A 174 8.06 3.71 -17.53
CA ALA A 174 6.83 3.53 -18.30
C ALA A 174 5.67 3.03 -17.42
N ILE A 175 5.98 2.14 -16.48
CA ILE A 175 5.01 1.62 -15.50
C ILE A 175 4.50 2.75 -14.59
N VAL A 176 5.41 3.52 -13.99
CA VAL A 176 5.05 4.66 -13.12
C VAL A 176 4.28 5.73 -13.89
N GLN A 177 4.68 6.06 -15.11
CA GLN A 177 3.96 7.02 -15.95
C GLN A 177 2.54 6.56 -16.27
N THR A 178 2.34 5.27 -16.50
CA THR A 178 1.01 4.70 -16.77
C THR A 178 0.11 4.76 -15.54
N MET A 179 0.63 4.43 -14.36
CA MET A 179 -0.09 4.59 -13.10
C MET A 179 -0.42 6.07 -12.82
N HIS A 180 0.55 6.97 -13.02
CA HIS A 180 0.40 8.40 -12.82
C HIS A 180 -0.67 9.01 -13.72
N ALA A 181 -0.63 8.72 -15.03
CA ALA A 181 -1.61 9.20 -15.99
C ALA A 181 -3.03 8.75 -15.58
N TYR A 182 -3.18 7.50 -15.13
CA TYR A 182 -4.46 6.96 -14.68
C TYR A 182 -4.97 7.65 -13.41
N PHE A 183 -4.12 7.85 -12.40
CA PHE A 183 -4.55 8.54 -11.17
C PHE A 183 -4.92 9.99 -11.41
N ARG A 184 -4.24 10.66 -12.35
CA ARG A 184 -4.59 12.01 -12.78
C ARG A 184 -5.93 12.05 -13.51
N GLU A 185 -6.21 11.07 -14.37
CA GLU A 185 -7.55 10.93 -14.98
C GLU A 185 -8.62 10.72 -13.91
N LEU A 186 -8.36 9.86 -12.92
CA LEU A 186 -9.29 9.63 -11.81
C LEU A 186 -9.51 10.88 -10.96
N SER A 187 -8.47 11.65 -10.63
CA SER A 187 -8.61 12.84 -9.78
C SER A 187 -9.44 13.98 -10.40
N GLN A 188 -9.62 13.94 -11.72
CA GLN A 188 -10.53 14.85 -12.45
C GLN A 188 -12.00 14.43 -12.33
N SER A 189 -12.25 13.16 -12.04
CA SER A 189 -13.60 12.56 -12.00
C SER A 189 -14.09 12.22 -10.59
N LEU A 190 -13.17 12.03 -9.65
CA LEU A 190 -13.44 11.60 -8.28
C LEU A 190 -12.85 12.59 -7.28
N ASP A 191 -13.70 13.09 -6.37
CA ASP A 191 -13.30 14.07 -5.37
C ASP A 191 -12.41 13.49 -4.27
N ASP A 192 -12.40 12.18 -4.11
CA ASP A 192 -11.66 11.45 -3.08
C ASP A 192 -10.33 10.85 -3.57
N VAL A 193 -9.88 11.25 -4.77
CA VAL A 193 -8.57 10.90 -5.34
C VAL A 193 -7.82 12.21 -5.59
N LYS A 194 -6.74 12.45 -4.85
CA LYS A 194 -6.02 13.73 -4.92
C LYS A 194 -4.50 13.59 -5.00
N PRO A 195 -3.83 14.47 -5.78
CA PRO A 195 -2.39 14.63 -5.73
C PRO A 195 -1.95 15.21 -4.38
N PRO A 196 -0.67 15.06 -4.00
CA PRO A 196 0.38 14.36 -4.74
C PRO A 196 0.13 12.85 -4.88
N PHE A 197 0.64 12.27 -5.96
CA PHE A 197 0.70 10.83 -6.14
C PHE A 197 2.08 10.33 -5.70
N HIS A 198 2.10 9.31 -4.86
CA HIS A 198 3.32 8.74 -4.33
C HIS A 198 3.64 7.43 -5.04
N PHE A 199 4.90 7.24 -5.40
CA PHE A 199 5.37 6.03 -6.03
C PHE A 199 6.55 5.45 -5.29
N ALA A 200 6.69 4.14 -5.34
CA ALA A 200 7.87 3.44 -4.87
C ALA A 200 8.32 2.43 -5.91
N ILE A 201 9.63 2.31 -6.11
CA ILE A 201 10.24 1.33 -7.00
C ILE A 201 11.24 0.54 -6.17
N VAL A 202 11.12 -0.79 -6.25
CA VAL A 202 12.07 -1.74 -5.66
C VAL A 202 12.49 -2.70 -6.75
N SER A 203 13.78 -2.72 -7.08
CA SER A 203 14.42 -3.70 -7.96
C SER A 203 15.74 -4.14 -7.33
N CYS A 204 16.48 -5.07 -7.92
CA CYS A 204 17.79 -5.48 -7.40
C CYS A 204 18.78 -4.30 -7.20
N ASN A 205 18.66 -3.24 -8.01
CA ASN A 205 19.61 -2.13 -8.04
C ASN A 205 19.01 -0.79 -7.61
N ASP A 206 17.70 -0.63 -7.67
CA ASP A 206 17.00 0.61 -7.33
C ASP A 206 16.04 0.42 -6.15
N PHE A 207 16.07 1.38 -5.23
CA PHE A 207 15.10 1.55 -4.15
C PHE A 207 14.80 3.05 -4.09
N SER A 208 13.70 3.46 -4.69
CA SER A 208 13.36 4.87 -4.83
C SER A 208 11.92 5.16 -4.42
N LEU A 209 11.74 6.33 -3.78
CA LEU A 209 10.44 6.90 -3.45
C LEU A 209 10.31 8.18 -4.27
N LEU A 210 9.24 8.28 -5.05
CA LEU A 210 8.97 9.41 -5.92
C LEU A 210 7.66 10.06 -5.48
N ARG A 211 7.60 11.38 -5.56
CA ARG A 211 6.40 12.16 -5.32
C ARG A 211 6.16 13.00 -6.56
N LEU A 212 5.07 12.73 -7.26
CA LEU A 212 4.67 13.47 -8.44
C LEU A 212 3.46 14.33 -8.10
N SER A 213 3.56 15.60 -8.45
CA SER A 213 2.45 16.55 -8.44
C SER A 213 1.88 16.68 -9.85
N ASP A 214 0.68 17.26 -9.96
CA ASP A 214 0.09 17.65 -11.23
C ASP A 214 0.97 18.64 -12.02
#